data_AF-A0A502HKC5-F1
#
_entry.id   AF-A0A502HKC5-F1
#
_cell.length_a   1.000
_cell.length_b   1.000
_cell.length_c   1.000
_cell.angle_alpha   90.00
_cell.angle_beta   90.00
_cell.angle_gamma   90.00
#
_symmetry.space_group_name_H-M   'P 1'
#
loop_
_entity.id
_entity.type
_entity.pdbx_description
1 polymer ?
#
loop_
_entity_poly.entity_id
_entity_poly.type
_entity_poly.pdbx_seq_one_letter_code
_entity_poly.pdbx_strand_id
1 'polypeptide(L)'
;MHSELESQVWLSVQQTGDATAFEALIQRAVDSFKRHPGFDPLVRLHASDIGPLGIQVLREVLRRRGRHPDSCDDVAGYLELRSRLKDHLRCQLQWYLVKGGHATEEIQEDQLHRDLGL
;
A
#
# COMPACT_ATOMS: atom_id res chain seq x y z
N MET A 1 -0.75 16.76 -2.55
CA MET A 1 -0.01 16.46 -1.31
C MET A 1 -0.26 15.04 -0.82
N HIS A 2 -1.47 14.62 -0.44
CA HIS A 2 -1.71 13.23 0.02
C HIS A 2 -1.29 12.12 -0.97
N SER A 3 -1.44 12.34 -2.28
CA SER A 3 -0.98 11.37 -3.29
C SER A 3 0.54 11.29 -3.40
N GLU A 4 1.24 12.40 -3.20
CA GLU A 4 2.70 12.46 -3.29
C GLU A 4 3.35 11.78 -2.09
N LEU A 5 2.83 12.03 -0.88
CA LEU A 5 3.26 11.33 0.32
C LEU A 5 2.94 9.82 0.25
N GLU A 6 1.75 9.46 -0.26
CA GLU A 6 1.41 8.05 -0.51
C GLU A 6 2.45 7.39 -1.44
N SER A 7 2.79 8.03 -2.56
CA SER A 7 3.82 7.52 -3.47
C SER A 7 5.19 7.41 -2.80
N GLN A 8 5.59 8.41 -2.03
CA GLN A 8 6.85 8.37 -1.26
C GLN A 8 6.88 7.17 -0.32
N VAL A 9 5.81 6.91 0.45
CA VAL A 9 5.73 5.74 1.35
C VAL A 9 5.94 4.44 0.57
N TRP A 10 5.24 4.25 -0.56
CA TRP A 10 5.36 3.04 -1.37
C TRP A 10 6.77 2.83 -1.93
N LEU A 11 7.38 3.91 -2.46
CA LEU A 11 8.70 3.84 -3.07
C LEU A 11 9.80 3.68 -2.01
N SER A 12 9.70 4.36 -0.87
CA SER A 12 10.66 4.25 0.23
C SER A 12 10.72 2.84 0.80
N VAL A 13 9.57 2.18 1.00
CA VAL A 13 9.58 0.79 1.52
C VAL A 13 10.34 -0.13 0.56
N GLN A 14 10.15 0.02 -0.75
CA GLN A 14 10.85 -0.79 -1.75
C GLN A 14 12.38 -0.59 -1.75
N GLN A 15 12.87 0.50 -1.17
CA GLN A 15 14.31 0.79 -1.04
C GLN A 15 14.93 0.26 0.26
N THR A 16 14.12 -0.08 1.26
CA THR A 16 14.60 -0.51 2.59
C THR A 16 15.04 -1.97 2.66
N GLY A 17 14.61 -2.82 1.73
CA GLY A 17 14.86 -4.25 1.75
C GLY A 17 14.88 -4.88 0.37
N ASP A 18 15.00 -6.21 0.31
CA ASP A 18 14.89 -6.96 -0.93
C ASP A 18 13.44 -7.16 -1.36
N ALA A 19 13.24 -7.65 -2.59
CA ALA A 19 11.90 -7.91 -3.13
C ALA A 19 11.10 -8.90 -2.26
N THR A 20 11.78 -9.86 -1.63
CA THR A 20 11.17 -10.87 -0.74
C THR A 20 10.61 -10.24 0.53
N ALA A 21 11.38 -9.36 1.17
CA ALA A 21 10.95 -8.63 2.38
C ALA A 21 9.74 -7.73 2.07
N PHE A 22 9.77 -7.06 0.91
CA PHE A 22 8.64 -6.25 0.46
C PHE A 22 7.39 -7.10 0.21
N GLU A 23 7.51 -8.24 -0.48
CA GLU A 23 6.40 -9.16 -0.69
C GLU A 23 5.81 -9.66 0.65
N ALA A 24 6.66 -10.06 1.59
CA ALA A 24 6.22 -10.52 2.91
C ALA A 24 5.47 -9.42 3.69
N LEU A 25 5.94 -8.17 3.59
CA LEU A 25 5.28 -7.02 4.21
C LEU A 25 3.89 -6.77 3.60
N ILE A 26 3.79 -6.77 2.27
CA ILE A 26 2.50 -6.60 1.57
C ILE A 26 1.56 -7.76 1.90
N GLN A 27 2.03 -8.99 1.90
CA GLN A 27 1.25 -10.16 2.31
C GLN A 27 0.69 -9.99 3.72
N ARG A 28 1.54 -9.63 4.68
CA ARG A 28 1.12 -9.40 6.07
C ARG A 28 0.11 -8.25 6.19
N ALA A 29 0.31 -7.17 5.46
CA ALA A 29 -0.58 -6.01 5.46
C ALA A 29 -1.95 -6.35 4.86
N VAL A 30 -1.97 -7.10 3.75
CA VAL A 30 -3.20 -7.63 3.17
C VAL A 30 -3.88 -8.55 4.18
N ASP A 31 -3.16 -9.50 4.77
CA ASP A 31 -3.73 -10.49 5.69
C ASP A 31 -4.33 -9.86 6.96
N SER A 32 -3.70 -8.81 7.49
CA SER A 32 -4.21 -8.07 8.65
C SER A 32 -5.46 -7.23 8.36
N PHE A 33 -5.77 -6.96 7.09
CA PHE A 33 -6.93 -6.18 6.71
C PHE A 33 -8.25 -6.91 6.99
N LYS A 34 -9.05 -6.32 7.90
CA LYS A 34 -10.43 -6.73 8.17
C LYS A 34 -11.39 -5.85 7.39
N ARG A 35 -12.25 -6.47 6.59
CA ARG A 35 -13.28 -5.74 5.84
C ARG A 35 -14.36 -5.24 6.80
N HIS A 36 -14.56 -3.92 6.79
CA HIS A 36 -15.66 -3.30 7.51
C HIS A 36 -16.92 -3.26 6.62
N PRO A 37 -18.12 -3.49 7.17
CA PRO A 37 -19.36 -3.33 6.42
C PRO A 37 -19.52 -1.87 5.93
N GLY A 38 -20.37 -1.69 4.92
CA GLY A 38 -20.69 -0.39 4.32
C GLY A 38 -20.10 -0.17 2.93
N PHE A 39 -20.41 1.01 2.37
CA PHE A 39 -19.92 1.43 1.06
C PHE A 39 -18.40 1.64 1.10
N ASP A 40 -17.73 1.06 0.10
CA ASP A 40 -16.28 1.14 -0.07
C ASP A 40 -15.99 1.24 -1.57
N PRO A 41 -15.69 2.45 -2.08
CA PRO A 41 -15.49 2.66 -3.52
C PRO A 41 -14.22 1.95 -4.01
N LEU A 42 -14.23 1.58 -5.29
CA LEU A 42 -13.02 1.16 -5.99
C LEU A 42 -12.18 2.40 -6.32
N VAL A 43 -10.88 2.29 -6.11
CA VAL A 43 -9.87 3.30 -6.42
C VAL A 43 -8.76 2.67 -7.23
N ARG A 44 -8.16 3.47 -8.11
CA ARG A 44 -7.02 3.07 -8.92
C ARG A 44 -5.73 3.41 -8.19
N LEU A 45 -4.80 2.47 -8.20
CA LEU A 45 -3.45 2.64 -7.72
C LEU A 45 -2.52 2.47 -8.91
N HIS A 46 -1.86 3.55 -9.34
CA HIS A 46 -1.08 3.55 -10.57
C HIS A 46 0.37 3.11 -10.32
N ALA A 47 0.99 2.51 -11.33
CA ALA A 47 2.41 2.17 -11.31
C ALA A 47 3.31 3.41 -11.14
N SER A 48 2.84 4.60 -11.55
CA SER A 48 3.51 5.87 -11.28
C SER A 48 3.62 6.18 -9.79
N ASP A 49 2.68 5.69 -9.00
CA ASP A 49 2.56 6.03 -7.58
C ASP A 49 3.30 4.99 -6.73
N ILE A 50 3.13 3.70 -7.06
CA ILE A 50 3.65 2.60 -6.24
C ILE A 50 4.82 1.85 -6.87
N GLY A 51 5.24 2.25 -8.06
CA GLY A 51 6.26 1.55 -8.83
C GLY A 51 5.76 0.27 -9.50
N PRO A 52 6.46 -0.21 -10.56
CA PRO A 52 6.12 -1.46 -11.24
C PRO A 52 6.18 -2.69 -10.34
N LEU A 53 7.18 -2.74 -9.43
CA LEU A 53 7.33 -3.83 -8.46
C LEU A 53 6.15 -3.86 -7.48
N GLY A 54 5.71 -2.68 -7.00
CA GLY A 54 4.51 -2.53 -6.16
C GLY A 54 3.28 -3.15 -6.81
N ILE A 55 3.05 -2.85 -8.10
CA ILE A 55 1.90 -3.41 -8.85
C ILE A 55 2.02 -4.94 -8.97
N GLN A 56 3.19 -5.44 -9.33
CA GLN A 56 3.42 -6.88 -9.51
C GLN A 56 3.19 -7.66 -8.21
N VAL A 57 3.82 -7.22 -7.12
CA VAL A 57 3.74 -7.86 -5.81
C VAL A 57 2.32 -7.81 -5.27
N LEU A 58 1.66 -6.63 -5.32
CA LEU A 58 0.30 -6.49 -4.81
C LEU A 58 -0.68 -7.35 -5.60
N ARG A 59 -0.54 -7.42 -6.92
CA ARG A 59 -1.37 -8.29 -7.78
C ARG A 59 -1.22 -9.76 -7.40
N GLU A 60 0.00 -10.22 -7.21
CA GLU A 60 0.28 -11.61 -6.85
C GLU A 60 -0.27 -11.97 -5.46
N VAL A 61 -0.03 -11.12 -4.46
CA VAL A 61 -0.56 -11.29 -3.10
C VAL A 61 -2.09 -11.33 -3.09
N LEU A 62 -2.76 -10.45 -3.84
CA LEU A 62 -4.22 -10.44 -3.92
C LEU A 62 -4.77 -11.71 -4.59
N ARG A 63 -4.16 -12.15 -5.70
CA ARG A 63 -4.53 -13.39 -6.39
C ARG A 63 -4.41 -14.61 -5.47
N ARG A 64 -3.31 -14.74 -4.73
CA ARG A 64 -3.12 -15.84 -3.76
C ARG A 64 -4.20 -15.90 -2.69
N ARG A 65 -4.77 -14.76 -2.31
CA ARG A 65 -5.87 -14.68 -1.34
C ARG A 65 -7.26 -14.92 -1.94
N GLY A 66 -7.34 -15.31 -3.22
CA GLY A 66 -8.60 -15.45 -3.95
C GLY A 66 -9.33 -14.12 -4.15
N ARG A 67 -8.63 -12.99 -3.96
CA ARG A 67 -9.15 -11.66 -4.28
C ARG A 67 -8.72 -11.36 -5.70
N HIS A 68 -9.63 -11.55 -6.65
CA HIS A 68 -9.41 -11.06 -8.00
C HIS A 68 -9.55 -9.54 -7.95
N PRO A 69 -8.47 -8.76 -8.13
CA PRO A 69 -8.65 -7.34 -8.39
C PRO A 69 -9.52 -7.22 -9.64
N ASP A 70 -10.59 -6.41 -9.57
CA ASP A 70 -11.56 -6.25 -10.67
C ASP A 70 -10.92 -5.66 -11.94
N SER A 71 -9.65 -5.22 -11.87
CA SER A 71 -8.88 -4.77 -13.01
C SER A 71 -8.55 -5.94 -13.93
N CYS A 72 -9.13 -5.88 -15.14
CA CYS A 72 -8.74 -6.62 -16.34
C CYS A 72 -7.23 -6.93 -16.33
N ASP A 73 -6.87 -8.22 -16.45
CA ASP A 73 -5.49 -8.72 -16.47
C ASP A 73 -4.58 -8.06 -17.54
N ASP A 74 -5.15 -7.18 -18.37
CA ASP A 74 -4.58 -6.58 -19.58
C ASP A 74 -4.12 -5.11 -19.44
N VAL A 75 -4.43 -4.41 -18.33
CA VAL A 75 -4.03 -2.99 -18.16
C VAL A 75 -2.74 -2.88 -17.36
N ALA A 76 -1.61 -2.79 -18.06
CA ALA A 76 -0.25 -2.81 -17.51
C ALA A 76 0.16 -1.63 -16.60
N GLY A 77 -0.75 -0.71 -16.25
CA GLY A 77 -0.40 0.57 -15.61
C GLY A 77 -1.04 0.86 -14.25
N TYR A 78 -2.05 0.10 -13.81
CA TYR A 78 -2.71 0.33 -12.52
C TYR A 78 -3.38 -0.95 -11.99
N LEU A 79 -3.75 -0.90 -10.70
CA LEU A 79 -4.56 -1.92 -10.04
C LEU A 79 -5.78 -1.27 -9.41
N GLU A 80 -6.95 -1.87 -9.57
CA GLU A 80 -8.18 -1.42 -8.89
C GLU A 80 -8.36 -2.20 -7.58
N LEU A 81 -8.47 -1.46 -6.48
CA LEU A 81 -8.76 -2.02 -5.17
C LEU A 81 -9.74 -1.14 -4.41
N ARG A 82 -10.31 -1.69 -3.35
CA ARG A 82 -11.20 -0.94 -2.46
C ARG A 82 -10.44 0.13 -1.69
N SER A 83 -11.01 1.32 -1.56
CA SER A 83 -10.39 2.50 -0.93
C SER A 83 -9.84 2.19 0.46
N ARG A 84 -10.60 1.47 1.29
CA ARG A 84 -10.19 1.13 2.65
C ARG A 84 -8.99 0.18 2.69
N LEU A 85 -8.87 -0.72 1.71
CA LEU A 85 -7.70 -1.58 1.60
C LEU A 85 -6.47 -0.75 1.20
N LYS A 86 -6.63 0.22 0.29
CA LYS A 86 -5.55 1.13 -0.12
C LYS A 86 -5.02 1.91 1.09
N ASP A 87 -5.94 2.50 1.85
CA ASP A 87 -5.59 3.26 3.06
C ASP A 87 -4.91 2.38 4.11
N HIS A 88 -5.43 1.17 4.33
CA HIS A 88 -4.82 0.21 5.25
C HIS A 88 -3.39 -0.17 4.83
N LEU A 89 -3.18 -0.47 3.55
CA LEU A 89 -1.84 -0.78 3.03
C LEU A 89 -0.88 0.39 3.26
N ARG A 90 -1.28 1.61 2.89
CA ARG A 90 -0.50 2.84 3.14
C ARG A 90 -0.12 2.96 4.63
N CYS A 91 -1.08 2.82 5.54
CA CYS A 91 -0.81 2.88 6.98
C CYS A 91 0.20 1.83 7.44
N GLN A 92 0.08 0.58 6.97
CA GLN A 92 1.00 -0.50 7.36
C GLN A 92 2.42 -0.25 6.84
N LEU A 93 2.55 0.24 5.61
CA LEU A 93 3.83 0.58 4.99
C LEU A 93 4.50 1.76 5.69
N GLN A 94 3.75 2.81 5.97
CA GLN A 94 4.22 3.98 6.71
C GLN A 94 4.69 3.61 8.12
N TRP A 95 3.89 2.80 8.83
CA TRP A 95 4.26 2.31 10.15
C TRP A 95 5.55 1.48 10.12
N TYR A 96 5.74 0.66 9.08
CA TYR A 96 6.98 -0.09 8.87
C TYR A 96 8.19 0.84 8.69
N LEU A 97 8.08 1.89 7.87
CA LEU A 97 9.16 2.88 7.69
C LEU A 97 9.51 3.58 9.00
N VAL A 98 8.50 4.02 9.76
CA VAL A 98 8.69 4.73 11.03
C VAL A 98 9.34 3.82 12.06
N LYS A 99 8.88 2.57 12.19
CA LYS A 99 9.47 1.60 13.12
C LYS A 99 10.87 1.14 12.72
N GLY A 100 11.16 1.09 11.42
CA GLY A 100 12.48 0.78 10.89
C GLY A 100 13.49 1.93 10.97
N GLY A 101 13.06 3.15 11.33
CA GLY A 101 13.93 4.33 11.31
C GLY A 101 14.29 4.80 9.89
N HIS A 102 13.47 4.44 8.91
CA HIS A 102 13.67 4.77 7.49
C HIS A 102 12.66 5.82 6.97
N ALA A 103 11.77 6.32 7.83
CA ALA A 103 10.83 7.37 7.49
C ALA A 103 11.53 8.73 7.33
N THR A 104 11.08 9.51 6.34
CA THR A 104 11.40 10.93 6.26
C THR A 104 10.65 11.69 7.36
N GLU A 105 11.06 12.93 7.65
CA GLU A 105 10.38 13.80 8.62
C GLU A 105 8.90 13.97 8.26
N GLU A 106 8.58 14.15 6.99
CA GLU A 106 7.19 14.26 6.48
C GLU A 106 6.37 12.98 6.72
N ILE A 107 6.95 11.80 6.46
CA ILE A 107 6.29 10.50 6.70
C ILE A 107 6.07 10.28 8.21
N GLN A 108 7.02 10.70 9.04
CA GLN A 108 6.93 10.58 10.49
C GLN A 108 5.88 11.54 11.06
N GLU A 109 5.80 12.77 10.54
CA GLU A 109 4.79 13.76 10.93
C GLU A 109 3.38 13.33 10.54
N ASP A 110 3.16 12.79 9.34
CA ASP A 110 1.84 12.24 8.94
C ASP A 110 1.43 11.05 9.80
N GLN A 111 2.38 10.19 10.19
CA GLN A 111 2.09 9.07 11.11
C GLN A 111 1.68 9.60 12.48
N LEU A 112 2.36 10.65 12.98
CA LEU A 112 2.01 11.28 14.25
C LEU A 112 0.62 11.91 14.20
N HIS A 113 0.29 12.64 13.12
CA HIS A 113 -1.06 13.20 12.93
C HIS A 113 -2.13 12.11 12.97
N ARG A 114 -1.92 10.99 12.27
CA ARG A 114 -2.82 9.82 12.31
C ARG A 114 -2.96 9.23 13.71
N ASP A 115 -1.84 9.05 14.42
CA ASP A 115 -1.83 8.47 15.76
C ASP A 115 -2.55 9.37 16.78
N LEU A 116 -2.56 10.68 16.55
CA LEU A 116 -3.30 11.68 17.32
C LEU A 116 -4.76 11.85 16.88
N GLY A 117 -5.17 11.23 15.76
CA GLY A 117 -6.52 11.36 15.21
C GLY A 117 -6.84 12.74 14.63
N LEU A 118 -5.82 13.44 14.13
CA LEU A 118 -5.88 14.79 13.57
C LEU A 118 -6.06 14.78 12.04
#